data_AF-A3MV98-F1
#
_entry.id   AF-A3MV98-F1
#
_cell.length_a   1.000
_cell.length_b   1.000
_cell.length_c   1.000
_cell.angle_alpha   90.00
_cell.angle_beta   90.00
_cell.angle_gamma   90.00
#
_symmetry.space_group_name_H-M   'P 1'
#
loop_
_entity.id
_entity.type
_entity.pdbx_description
1 polymer ?
#
loop_
_entity_poly.entity_id
_entity_poly.type
_entity_poly.pdbx_seq_one_letter_code
_entity_poly.pdbx_strand_id
1 'polypeptide(L)' 'MRKMKVEDLPIEPKVKEVLLKVLGPGEEVYVEQVGGRVRIII' A
#
# COMPACT_ATOMS: atom_id res chain seq x y z
N MET A 1 -3.05 -2.22 -12.82
CA MET A 1 -3.37 -1.83 -11.43
C MET A 1 -4.05 -2.99 -10.73
N ARG A 2 -3.74 -3.23 -9.45
CA ARG A 2 -4.41 -4.24 -8.61
C ARG A 2 -4.84 -3.62 -7.27
N LYS A 3 -5.96 -4.06 -6.70
CA LYS A 3 -6.31 -3.73 -5.32
C LYS A 3 -5.57 -4.64 -4.36
N MET A 4 -5.08 -4.08 -3.26
CA MET A 4 -4.53 -4.82 -2.14
C MET A 4 -4.88 -4.13 -0.84
N LYS A 5 -5.06 -4.91 0.22
CA LYS A 5 -5.10 -4.35 1.55
C LYS A 5 -3.76 -3.72 1.90
N VAL A 6 -3.80 -2.65 2.69
CA VAL A 6 -2.59 -1.96 3.17
C VAL A 6 -1.66 -2.91 3.92
N GLU A 7 -2.21 -3.85 4.70
CA GLU A 7 -1.46 -4.86 5.46
C GLU A 7 -0.64 -5.81 4.58
N ASP A 8 -1.09 -6.07 3.36
CA ASP A 8 -0.46 -7.00 2.43
C ASP A 8 0.56 -6.33 1.49
N LEU A 9 0.69 -5.00 1.54
CA LEU A 9 1.56 -4.27 0.60
C LEU A 9 3.03 -4.74 0.69
N PRO A 10 3.69 -5.00 -0.45
CA PRO A 10 5.09 -5.41 -0.50
C PRO A 10 6.00 -4.17 -0.41
N ILE A 11 5.90 -3.43 0.68
CA ILE A 11 6.65 -2.21 0.98
C ILE A 11 7.30 -2.33 2.36
N GLU A 12 8.23 -1.42 2.65
CA GLU A 12 8.90 -1.38 3.94
C GLU A 12 7.90 -1.27 5.11
N PRO A 13 8.10 -2.02 6.22
CA PRO A 13 7.21 -2.01 7.37
C PRO A 13 6.90 -0.61 7.92
N LYS A 14 7.91 0.28 7.94
CA LYS A 14 7.75 1.67 8.43
C LYS A 14 6.77 2.47 7.58
N VAL A 15 6.77 2.28 6.25
CA VAL A 15 5.81 2.95 5.35
C VAL A 15 4.42 2.35 5.54
N LYS A 16 4.33 1.02 5.69
CA LYS A 16 3.08 0.31 5.96
C LYS A 16 2.41 0.79 7.25
N GLU A 17 3.17 0.97 8.33
CA GLU A 17 2.65 1.52 9.59
C GLU A 17 2.06 2.93 9.43
N VAL A 18 2.72 3.80 8.66
CA VAL A 18 2.20 5.15 8.38
C VAL A 18 0.90 5.05 7.60
N LEU A 19 0.83 4.23 6.56
CA LEU A 19 -0.39 4.04 5.77
C LEU A 19 -1.54 3.47 6.60
N LEU A 20 -1.28 2.48 7.47
CA LEU A 20 -2.29 1.93 8.38
C LEU A 20 -2.82 2.99 9.36
N LYS A 21 -1.97 3.89 9.85
CA LYS A 21 -2.40 5.00 10.73
C LYS A 21 -3.23 6.06 10.00
N VAL A 22 -2.94 6.31 8.71
CA VAL A 22 -3.61 7.34 7.92
C VAL A 22 -4.94 6.85 7.35
N LEU A 23 -4.98 5.61 6.83
CA LEU A 23 -6.14 5.04 6.13
C LEU A 23 -7.01 4.18 7.03
N GLY A 24 -6.42 3.59 8.08
CA GLY A 24 -7.09 2.64 8.95
C GLY A 24 -6.81 1.17 8.58
N PRO A 25 -7.07 0.25 9.51
CA PRO A 25 -6.92 -1.18 9.28
C PRO A 25 -7.98 -1.70 8.30
N GLY A 26 -7.62 -2.70 7.49
CA GLY A 26 -8.55 -3.35 6.55
C GLY A 26 -8.80 -2.58 5.25
N GLU A 27 -8.27 -1.37 5.10
CA GLU A 27 -8.46 -0.59 3.88
C GLU A 27 -7.71 -1.15 2.67
N GLU A 28 -8.30 -0.94 1.50
CA GLU A 28 -7.77 -1.35 0.20
C GLU A 28 -7.23 -0.14 -0.58
N VAL A 29 -6.06 -0.30 -1.18
CA VAL A 29 -5.45 0.69 -2.07
C VAL A 29 -5.17 0.09 -3.44
N TYR A 30 -5.11 0.94 -4.46
CA TYR A 30 -4.66 0.52 -5.78
C TYR A 30 -3.14 0.57 -5.85
N VAL A 31 -2.57 -0.49 -6.39
CA VAL A 31 -1.13 -0.68 -6.49
C VAL A 31 -0.74 -0.93 -7.94
N GLU A 32 0.34 -0.29 -8.35
CA GLU A 32 0.96 -0.47 -9.66
C GLU A 32 2.48 -0.62 -9.51
N GLN A 33 3.08 -1.59 -10.21
CA GLN A 33 4.53 -1.67 -10.31
C GLN A 33 5.00 -0.95 -11.57
N VAL A 34 5.88 0.04 -11.39
CA VAL A 34 6.45 0.82 -12.50
C VAL A 34 7.97 0.80 -12.35
N GLY A 35 8.66 0.09 -13.23
CA GLY A 35 10.13 0.06 -13.27
C GLY A 35 10.80 -0.31 -11.95
N GLY A 36 10.27 -1.33 -11.25
CA GLY A 36 10.77 -1.77 -9.93
C GLY A 36 10.32 -0.93 -8.74
N ARG A 37 9.54 0.14 -8.97
CA ARG A 37 8.93 0.94 -7.90
C ARG A 37 7.47 0.53 -7.70
N VAL A 38 7.01 0.64 -6.46
CA VAL A 38 5.61 0.45 -6.11
C VAL A 38 4.95 1.82 -6.06
N ARG A 39 3.94 2.03 -6.90
CA ARG A 39 3.05 3.20 -6.88
C ARG A 39 1.76 2.82 -6.17
N ILE A 40 1.43 3.56 -5.12
CA ILE A 40 0.20 3.41 -4.35
C ILE A 40 -0.72 4.58 -4.70
N ILE A 41 -1.98 4.28 -4.97
CA ILE A 41 -3.03 5.24 -5.30
C ILE A 41 -4.15 5.03 -4.28
N ILE A 42 -4.46 6.10 -3.56
CA ILE A 42 -5.41 6.19 -2.45
C ILE A 42 -6.63 6.95 -2.94
#